data_AF-A0A9W9GMN7-F1
#
_entry.id   AF-A0A9W9GMN7-F1
#
_cell.length_a   1.000
_cell.length_b   1.000
_cell.length_c   1.000
_cell.angle_alpha   90.00
_cell.angle_beta   90.00
_cell.angle_gamma   90.00
#
_symmetry.space_group_name_H-M   'P 1'
#
loop_
_entity.id
_entity.type
_entity.pdbx_description
1 polymer ?
#
loop_
_entity_poly.entity_id
_entity_poly.type
_entity_poly.pdbx_seq_one_letter_code
_entity_poly.pdbx_strand_id
1 'polypeptide(L)'
;MAAEQNLRCANHVVFLSPLIASTRNEYDSGMTQAIGRARRHGQTKTVHVYHLLVKFTYDVNVYQSAHGGRLVERDGGPKVVPESEVQPGEMRYEGKEMPVKTGR
;
A
#
# COMPACT_ATOMS: atom_id res chain seq x y z
N MET A 1 5.87 11.19 14.86
CA MET A 1 7.19 10.55 14.96
C MET A 1 7.04 9.32 15.84
N ALA A 2 7.32 8.12 15.34
CA ALA A 2 7.42 6.93 16.19
C ALA A 2 8.84 6.89 16.76
N ALA A 3 8.99 6.83 18.09
CA ALA A 3 10.28 6.65 18.73
C ALA A 3 10.93 5.36 18.25
N GLU A 4 12.25 5.35 18.09
CA GLU A 4 13.03 4.27 17.47
C GLU A 4 13.06 2.99 18.33
N GLN A 5 11.93 2.32 18.48
CA GLN A 5 11.82 1.08 19.23
C GLN A 5 12.14 -0.12 18.34
N ASN A 6 12.92 -1.05 18.88
CA ASN A 6 13.42 -2.23 18.19
C ASN A 6 12.35 -3.35 18.21
N LEU A 7 11.47 -3.39 17.20
CA LEU A 7 10.32 -4.29 17.14
C LEU A 7 10.68 -5.71 16.66
N ARG A 8 11.76 -6.33 17.17
CA ARG A 8 12.18 -7.68 16.73
C ARG A 8 11.14 -8.76 17.00
N CYS A 9 10.26 -8.56 17.98
CA CYS A 9 9.18 -9.50 18.28
C CYS A 9 7.98 -9.38 17.34
N ALA A 10 7.88 -8.27 16.57
CA ALA A 10 6.75 -8.03 15.68
C ALA A 10 6.95 -8.74 14.34
N ASN A 11 5.95 -9.51 13.93
CA ASN A 11 5.90 -10.20 12.65
C ASN A 11 4.66 -9.83 11.81
N HIS A 12 3.90 -8.82 12.25
CA HIS A 12 2.77 -8.26 11.49
C HIS A 12 2.91 -6.73 11.46
N VAL A 13 2.90 -6.15 10.27
CA VAL A 13 2.91 -4.71 10.01
C VAL A 13 1.61 -4.37 9.30
N VAL A 14 0.78 -3.51 9.91
CA VAL A 14 -0.51 -3.11 9.34
C VAL A 14 -0.48 -1.62 9.05
N PHE A 15 -0.59 -1.28 7.76
CA PHE A 15 -0.82 0.10 7.31
C PHE A 15 -2.32 0.36 7.28
N LEU A 16 -2.79 1.27 8.14
CA LEU A 16 -4.21 1.64 8.23
C LEU A 16 -4.67 2.54 7.08
N SER A 17 -3.73 3.23 6.43
CA SER A 17 -3.96 4.09 5.27
C SER A 17 -2.73 4.04 4.35
N PRO A 18 -2.88 4.29 3.04
CA PRO A 18 -1.74 4.33 2.15
C PRO A 18 -0.84 5.54 2.43
N LEU A 19 0.45 5.38 2.13
CA LEU A 19 1.41 6.48 2.20
C LEU A 19 1.18 7.43 1.02
N ILE A 20 0.80 8.68 1.33
CA ILE A 20 0.73 9.75 0.34
C ILE A 20 2.15 10.32 0.18
N ALA A 21 2.76 10.05 -0.96
CA ALA A 21 4.09 10.55 -1.32
C ALA A 21 4.01 11.34 -2.63
N SER A 22 4.90 12.32 -2.79
CA SER A 22 4.94 13.17 -3.99
C SER A 22 5.77 12.54 -5.11
N THR A 23 6.70 11.66 -4.74
CA THR A 23 7.56 10.93 -5.68
C THR A 23 7.61 9.45 -5.35
N ARG A 24 8.01 8.64 -6.35
CA ARG A 24 8.23 7.21 -6.16
C ARG A 24 9.30 6.93 -5.10
N ASN A 25 10.38 7.72 -5.08
CA ASN A 25 11.47 7.58 -4.13
C ASN A 25 11.02 7.85 -2.69
N GLU A 26 10.18 8.87 -2.47
CA GLU A 26 9.60 9.13 -1.14
C GLU A 26 8.73 7.96 -0.67
N TYR A 27 7.92 7.41 -1.58
CA TYR A 27 7.10 6.25 -1.27
C TYR A 27 7.96 5.03 -0.89
N ASP A 28 8.89 4.66 -1.77
CA ASP A 28 9.71 3.45 -1.60
C ASP A 28 10.61 3.56 -0.36
N SER A 29 11.23 4.72 -0.13
CA SER A 29 12.07 4.94 1.06
C SER A 29 11.25 4.94 2.36
N GLY A 30 10.08 5.61 2.38
CA GLY A 30 9.19 5.63 3.54
C GLY A 30 8.66 4.25 3.89
N MET A 31 8.21 3.49 2.89
CA MET A 31 7.72 2.13 3.06
C MET A 31 8.82 1.17 3.50
N THR A 32 10.02 1.28 2.91
CA THR A 32 11.20 0.49 3.31
C THR A 32 11.56 0.75 4.77
N GLN A 33 11.57 2.00 5.21
CA GLN A 33 11.85 2.36 6.60
C GLN A 33 10.78 1.81 7.54
N ALA A 34 9.51 1.98 7.23
CA ALA A 34 8.40 1.51 8.07
C ALA A 34 8.43 -0.02 8.24
N ILE A 35 8.55 -0.76 7.13
CA ILE A 35 8.65 -2.23 7.16
C ILE A 35 9.94 -2.66 7.88
N GLY A 36 11.06 -1.96 7.66
CA GLY A 36 12.35 -2.23 8.29
C GLY A 36 12.38 -2.04 9.82
N ARG A 37 11.39 -1.36 10.41
CA ARG A 37 11.23 -1.31 11.88
C ARG A 37 10.84 -2.69 12.44
N ALA A 38 10.07 -3.48 11.69
CA ALA A 38 9.73 -4.86 12.04
C ALA A 38 10.72 -5.86 11.46
N ARG A 39 11.04 -5.78 10.16
CA ARG A 39 11.90 -6.76 9.45
C ARG A 39 13.38 -6.55 9.76
N ARG A 40 13.89 -7.29 10.75
CA ARG A 40 15.30 -7.21 11.19
C ARG A 40 16.00 -8.57 11.19
N HIS A 41 17.33 -8.54 11.04
CA HIS A 41 18.16 -9.74 11.14
C HIS A 41 17.96 -10.43 12.50
N GLY A 42 17.81 -11.76 12.49
CA GLY A 42 17.58 -12.58 13.68
C GLY A 42 16.10 -12.87 14.00
N GLN A 43 15.15 -12.39 13.19
CA GLN A 43 13.77 -12.85 13.27
C GLN A 43 13.62 -14.24 12.64
N THR A 44 12.95 -15.15 13.35
CA THR A 44 12.66 -16.51 12.88
C THR A 44 11.27 -16.64 12.26
N LYS A 45 10.38 -15.69 12.54
CA LYS A 45 9.02 -15.64 12.01
C LYS A 45 8.96 -14.76 10.77
N THR A 46 8.18 -15.17 9.77
CA THR A 46 7.89 -14.35 8.59
C THR A 46 7.20 -13.06 9.00
N VAL A 47 7.71 -11.92 8.53
CA VAL A 47 7.04 -10.63 8.69
C VAL A 47 5.97 -10.50 7.61
N HIS A 48 4.71 -10.41 8.03
CA HIS A 48 3.56 -10.16 7.18
C HIS A 48 3.25 -8.67 7.12
N VAL A 49 3.07 -8.14 5.92
CA VAL A 49 2.73 -6.73 5.68
C VAL A 49 1.32 -6.67 5.12
N TYR A 50 0.47 -5.87 5.75
CA TYR A 50 -0.93 -5.67 5.35
C TYR A 50 -1.16 -4.21 5.02
N HIS A 51 -1.85 -3.97 3.91
CA HIS A 51 -2.34 -2.66 3.54
C HIS A 51 -3.86 -2.68 3.63
N LEU A 52 -4.42 -2.00 4.62
CA LEU A 52 -5.86 -1.81 4.71
C LEU A 52 -6.24 -0.64 3.81
N LEU A 53 -7.26 -0.86 2.98
CA LEU A 53 -7.77 0.12 2.04
C LEU A 53 -9.29 0.17 2.19
N VAL A 54 -9.84 1.37 2.27
CA VAL A 54 -11.30 1.54 2.22
C VAL A 54 -11.74 1.56 0.76
N LYS A 55 -12.67 0.66 0.40
CA LYS A 55 -13.22 0.58 -0.96
C LYS A 55 -13.91 1.89 -1.35
N PHE A 56 -13.80 2.27 -2.61
CA PHE A 56 -14.44 3.46 -3.19
C PHE A 56 -13.99 4.78 -2.56
N THR A 57 -12.79 4.81 -1.97
CA THR A 57 -12.17 6.03 -1.46
C THR A 57 -10.86 6.31 -2.15
N TYR A 58 -10.30 7.47 -1.83
CA TYR A 58 -8.97 7.89 -2.24
C TYR A 58 -7.86 6.91 -1.86
N ASP A 59 -8.08 6.05 -0.85
CA ASP A 59 -7.07 5.10 -0.40
C ASP A 59 -6.64 4.15 -1.54
N VAL A 60 -7.62 3.62 -2.28
CA VAL A 60 -7.36 2.72 -3.41
C VAL A 60 -6.61 3.46 -4.52
N ASN A 61 -6.98 4.71 -4.79
CA ASN A 61 -6.35 5.51 -5.85
C ASN A 61 -4.88 5.79 -5.54
N VAL A 62 -4.56 6.19 -4.30
CA VAL A 62 -3.17 6.39 -3.84
C VAL A 62 -2.39 5.08 -3.90
N TYR A 63 -2.97 4.00 -3.39
CA TYR A 63 -2.32 2.71 -3.35
C TYR A 63 -1.97 2.19 -4.75
N GLN A 64 -2.91 2.25 -5.70
CA GLN A 64 -2.69 1.86 -7.09
C GLN A 64 -1.63 2.71 -7.79
N SER A 65 -1.67 4.03 -7.61
CA SER A 65 -0.65 4.93 -8.16
C SER A 65 0.75 4.57 -7.66
N ALA A 66 0.87 4.10 -6.41
CA ALA A 66 2.12 3.68 -5.83
C ALA A 66 2.55 2.25 -6.20
N HIS A 67 1.67 1.39 -6.72
CA HIS A 67 2.02 0.01 -7.08
C HIS A 67 2.07 -0.24 -8.60
N GLY A 68 1.60 0.70 -9.42
CA GLY A 68 1.67 0.58 -10.88
C GLY A 68 0.70 -0.44 -11.45
N GLY A 69 -0.52 -0.51 -10.92
CA GLY A 69 -1.56 -1.44 -11.36
C GLY A 69 -2.95 -1.06 -10.84
N ARG A 70 -3.94 -1.89 -11.14
CA ARG A 70 -5.34 -1.76 -10.71
C ARG A 70 -5.69 -2.82 -9.69
N LEU A 71 -6.39 -2.42 -8.64
CA LEU A 71 -6.94 -3.31 -7.64
C LEU A 71 -8.31 -3.81 -8.11
N VAL A 72 -8.37 -5.09 -8.47
CA VAL A 72 -9.57 -5.77 -8.95
C VAL A 72 -9.95 -6.92 -8.04
N GLU A 73 -11.21 -7.32 -8.01
CA GLU A 73 -11.64 -8.56 -7.34
C GLU A 73 -11.35 -9.78 -8.23
N ARG A 74 -10.48 -10.70 -7.78
CA ARG A 74 -10.15 -11.95 -8.49
C ARG A 74 -9.90 -13.09 -7.50
N ASP A 75 -10.45 -14.26 -7.79
CA ASP A 75 -10.34 -15.46 -6.93
C ASP A 75 -10.85 -15.25 -5.49
N GLY A 76 -11.90 -14.44 -5.31
CA GLY A 76 -12.52 -14.18 -4.01
C GLY A 76 -11.80 -13.16 -3.13
N GLY A 77 -10.89 -12.35 -3.70
CA GLY A 77 -10.30 -11.23 -2.99
C GLY A 77 -9.65 -10.18 -3.89
N PRO A 78 -9.16 -9.07 -3.30
CA PRO A 78 -8.54 -7.99 -4.05
C PRO A 78 -7.13 -8.37 -4.52
N LYS A 79 -6.84 -8.16 -5.80
CA LYS A 79 -5.52 -8.35 -6.41
C LYS A 79 -5.10 -7.12 -7.21
N VAL A 80 -3.84 -6.74 -7.11
CA VAL A 80 -3.24 -5.73 -7.99
C VAL A 80 -2.81 -6.42 -9.28
N VAL A 81 -3.34 -5.96 -10.41
CA VAL A 81 -2.99 -6.44 -11.75
C VAL A 81 -2.52 -5.28 -12.62
N PRO A 82 -1.66 -5.51 -13.63
CA PRO A 82 -1.37 -4.50 -14.65
C PRO A 82 -2.64 -4.03 -15.34
N GLU A 83 -2.71 -2.77 -15.79
CA GLU A 83 -3.89 -2.23 -16.50
C GLU A 83 -4.27 -3.11 -17.70
N SER A 84 -3.29 -3.62 -18.43
CA SER A 84 -3.49 -4.47 -19.61
C SER A 84 -4.15 -5.82 -19.30
N GLU A 85 -4.16 -6.24 -18.04
CA GLU A 85 -4.72 -7.53 -17.59
C GLU A 85 -6.08 -7.38 -16.89
N VAL A 86 -6.62 -6.15 -16.81
CA VAL A 86 -7.95 -5.89 -16.27
C VAL A 86 -9.00 -6.38 -17.27
N GLN A 87 -9.85 -7.29 -16.83
CA GLN A 87 -10.90 -7.87 -17.68
C GLN A 87 -12.19 -7.02 -17.64
N PRO A 88 -12.95 -6.97 -18.75
CA PRO A 88 -14.27 -6.33 -18.75
C PRO A 88 -15.19 -6.98 -17.70
N GLY A 89 -15.80 -6.16 -16.84
CA GLY A 89 -16.71 -6.62 -15.79
C GLY A 89 -16.08 -6.92 -14.44
N GLU A 90 -14.74 -6.84 -14.30
CA GLU A 90 -14.10 -6.92 -12.99
C GLU A 90 -14.48 -5.72 -12.11
N MET A 91 -14.82 -6.01 -10.85
CA MET A 91 -15.13 -4.98 -9.87
C MET A 91 -13.86 -4.19 -9.54
N ARG A 92 -13.90 -2.88 -9.83
CA ARG A 92 -12.87 -1.91 -9.44
C ARG A 92 -13.24 -1.25 -8.12
N TYR A 93 -12.24 -0.95 -7.30
CA TYR A 93 -12.43 -0.36 -5.97
C TYR A 93 -12.07 1.12 -5.87
N GLU A 94 -11.79 1.75 -7.00
CA GLU A 94 -11.34 3.13 -7.09
C GLU A 94 -12.39 4.10 -6.51
N GLY A 95 -11.93 5.09 -5.75
CA GLY A 95 -12.75 6.22 -5.34
C GLY A 95 -12.82 7.29 -6.43
N LYS A 96 -13.46 8.42 -6.11
CA LYS A 96 -13.46 9.61 -6.98
C LYS A 96 -12.03 10.03 -7.34
N GLU A 97 -11.86 10.70 -8.48
CA GLU A 97 -10.56 11.28 -8.83
C GLU A 97 -10.09 12.27 -7.76
N MET A 98 -8.81 12.18 -7.41
CA MET A 98 -8.17 13.13 -6.49
C MET A 98 -8.20 14.51 -7.12
N PRO A 99 -8.55 15.57 -6.37
CA PRO A 99 -8.37 16.92 -6.88
C PRO A 99 -6.90 17.11 -7.23
N VAL A 100 -6.63 17.60 -8.45
CA VAL A 100 -5.27 17.92 -8.89
C VAL A 100 -4.64 18.84 -7.85
N LYS A 101 -3.51 18.43 -7.27
CA LYS A 101 -2.73 19.32 -6.41
C LYS A 101 -2.23 20.48 -7.29
N THR A 102 -2.94 21.60 -7.31
CA THR A 102 -2.39 22.87 -7.76
C THR A 102 -1.18 23.14 -6.88
N GLY A 103 0.02 23.06 -7.45
CA GLY A 103 1.26 23.26 -6.73
C GLY A 103 1.25 24.58 -5.96
N ARG A 104 1.75 24.54 -4.73
CA ARG A 104 2.28 25.73 -4.07
C ARG A 104 3.72 25.91 -4.49
#